data_AF-K0NQI2-F1
#
_entry.id   AF-K0NQI2-F1
#
_cell.length_a   1.000
_cell.length_b   1.000
_cell.length_c   1.000
_cell.angle_alpha   90.00
_cell.angle_beta   90.00
_cell.angle_gamma   90.00
#
_symmetry.space_group_name_H-M   'P 1'
#
loop_
_entity.id
_entity.type
_entity.pdbx_description
1 polymer ?
#
loop_
_entity_poly.entity_id
_entity_poly.type
_entity_poly.pdbx_seq_one_letter_code
_entity_poly.pdbx_strand_id
1 'polypeptide(L)'
;MNKYHGHIWGDLPDDFPTLDLEKAYRNCIDMIGEEHPSRRLMGMGLSGAAYRFRMLSEQDHMFTTSFNNVGGGPPIDDYYQQETSLFVFFIAGLSCLESFFFAMHAMASYYKPEVFGLEENQLRNVKPKAVVKCFKKKWPGSNLTLAMNKLVESNEFDEWQTLRNILSHRVVIPRQITINVREQSNNVIWQTGMAGPEFGDIQLNQLTTTTRRKWLADQLMELVKSFSLFINNQSV
;
A
#
# COMPACT_ATOMS: atom_id res chain seq x y z
N MET A 1 -9.63 17.98 -3.62
CA MET A 1 -8.28 17.55 -3.20
C MET A 1 -7.30 18.47 -3.87
N ASN A 2 -6.40 19.11 -3.12
CA ASN A 2 -5.24 19.71 -3.76
C ASN A 2 -4.39 18.55 -4.30
N LYS A 3 -3.63 18.83 -5.36
CA LYS A 3 -2.73 17.86 -5.97
C LYS A 3 -1.35 18.48 -5.85
N TYR A 4 -0.41 17.74 -5.27
CA TYR A 4 0.98 18.12 -5.35
C TYR A 4 1.53 17.66 -6.71
N HIS A 5 2.16 18.56 -7.46
CA HIS A 5 2.80 18.26 -8.73
C HIS A 5 4.29 17.98 -8.50
N GLY A 6 4.66 16.71 -8.35
CA GLY A 6 6.05 16.29 -8.19
C GLY A 6 6.82 16.28 -9.51
N HIS A 7 8.08 16.69 -9.47
CA HIS A 7 8.94 16.72 -10.64
C HIS A 7 9.28 15.32 -11.16
N ILE A 8 9.20 14.30 -10.29
CA ILE A 8 9.59 12.92 -10.64
C ILE A 8 8.36 12.03 -10.91
N TRP A 9 7.31 12.16 -10.09
CA TRP A 9 6.16 11.23 -10.12
C TRP A 9 4.84 11.87 -10.54
N GLY A 10 4.86 13.15 -10.91
CA GLY A 10 3.68 13.90 -11.36
C GLY A 10 2.69 14.21 -10.24
N ASP A 11 1.41 14.35 -10.61
CA ASP A 11 0.33 14.65 -9.67
C ASP A 11 0.07 13.49 -8.72
N LEU A 12 0.34 13.71 -7.43
CA LEU A 12 0.04 12.77 -6.35
C LEU A 12 -0.91 13.40 -5.33
N PRO A 13 -1.68 12.57 -4.61
CA PRO A 13 -2.51 13.07 -3.52
C PRO A 13 -1.68 13.72 -2.41
N ASP A 14 -2.23 14.76 -1.77
CA ASP A 14 -1.51 15.55 -0.74
C ASP A 14 -1.06 14.73 0.48
N ASP A 15 -1.75 13.62 0.76
CA ASP A 15 -1.43 12.70 1.86
C ASP A 15 -0.34 11.68 1.50
N PHE A 16 0.16 11.67 0.27
CA PHE A 16 1.37 10.94 -0.10
C PHE A 16 2.62 11.75 0.27
N PRO A 17 3.67 11.14 0.88
CA PRO A 17 4.89 11.85 1.31
C PRO A 17 5.82 12.20 0.13
N THR A 18 5.32 12.97 -0.84
CA THR A 18 5.98 13.19 -2.13
C THR A 18 7.32 13.91 -1.98
N LEU A 19 7.34 15.04 -1.26
CA LEU A 19 8.55 15.85 -1.09
C LEU A 19 9.67 15.07 -0.40
N ASP A 20 9.34 14.38 0.69
CA ASP A 20 10.32 13.61 1.45
C ASP A 20 10.83 12.41 0.63
N LEU A 21 9.95 11.74 -0.12
CA LEU A 21 10.36 10.65 -0.97
C LEU A 21 11.26 11.14 -2.11
N GLU A 22 10.95 12.27 -2.77
CA GLU A 22 11.76 12.83 -3.86
C GLU A 22 13.16 13.16 -3.35
N LYS A 23 13.24 13.78 -2.17
CA LYS A 23 14.51 14.10 -1.52
C LYS A 23 15.31 12.83 -1.20
N ALA A 24 14.69 11.83 -0.57
CA ALA A 24 15.35 10.57 -0.24
C ALA A 24 15.85 9.84 -1.50
N TYR A 25 15.02 9.80 -2.55
CA TYR A 25 15.37 9.19 -3.81
C TYR A 25 16.55 9.89 -4.49
N ARG A 26 16.56 11.23 -4.54
CA ARG A 26 17.68 12.02 -5.08
C ARG A 26 18.99 11.71 -4.35
N ASN A 27 18.97 11.74 -3.01
CA ASN A 27 20.14 11.38 -2.21
C ASN A 27 20.65 9.96 -2.53
N CYS A 28 19.75 8.99 -2.70
CA CYS A 28 20.14 7.63 -3.09
C CYS A 28 20.79 7.58 -4.46
N ILE A 29 20.19 8.20 -5.48
CA ILE A 29 20.72 8.10 -6.84
C ILE A 29 22.03 8.87 -6.98
N ASP A 30 22.27 9.94 -6.21
CA ASP A 30 23.57 10.61 -6.24
C ASP A 30 24.70 9.71 -5.71
N MET A 31 24.37 8.77 -4.82
CA MET A 31 25.31 7.77 -4.29
C MET A 31 25.45 6.54 -5.19
N ILE A 32 24.34 6.07 -5.76
CA ILE A 32 24.31 4.88 -6.60
C ILE A 32 24.63 5.28 -8.05
N GLY A 33 25.82 4.88 -8.51
CA GLY A 33 26.29 5.13 -9.88
C GLY A 33 25.24 4.76 -10.94
N GLU A 34 25.21 5.54 -12.04
CA GLU A 34 24.13 5.49 -13.06
C GLU A 34 23.91 4.08 -13.63
N GLU A 35 24.99 3.34 -13.86
CA GLU A 35 24.96 1.99 -14.44
C GLU A 35 24.62 0.88 -13.44
N HIS A 36 24.52 1.19 -12.14
CA HIS A 36 24.26 0.15 -11.13
C HIS A 36 22.78 -0.27 -11.17
N PRO A 37 22.46 -1.58 -11.32
CA PRO A 37 21.07 -2.04 -11.47
C PRO A 37 20.12 -1.61 -10.35
N SER A 38 20.62 -1.48 -9.12
CA SER A 38 19.87 -0.96 -7.97
C SER A 38 19.21 0.38 -8.25
N ARG A 39 19.87 1.31 -8.96
CA ARG A 39 19.35 2.65 -9.25
C ARG A 39 18.03 2.56 -10.00
N ARG A 40 18.03 1.82 -11.11
CA ARG A 40 16.86 1.61 -11.97
C ARG A 40 15.76 0.85 -11.21
N LEU A 41 16.09 -0.25 -10.56
CA LEU A 41 15.10 -1.09 -9.88
C LEU A 41 14.46 -0.38 -8.69
N MET A 42 15.24 0.37 -7.90
CA MET A 42 14.72 1.23 -6.84
C MET A 42 13.78 2.29 -7.41
N GLY A 43 14.17 2.99 -8.47
CA GLY A 43 13.31 3.96 -9.15
C GLY A 43 11.98 3.34 -9.63
N MET A 44 12.02 2.14 -10.21
CA MET A 44 10.82 1.40 -10.62
C MET A 44 9.92 1.05 -9.43
N GLY A 45 10.50 0.61 -8.31
CA GLY A 45 9.74 0.30 -7.09
C GLY A 45 9.07 1.54 -6.47
N LEU A 46 9.80 2.65 -6.36
CA LEU A 46 9.26 3.90 -5.79
C LEU A 46 8.18 4.52 -6.68
N SER A 47 8.40 4.56 -8.01
CA SER A 47 7.36 4.96 -8.96
C SER A 47 6.16 4.04 -8.90
N GLY A 48 6.39 2.73 -8.74
CA GLY A 48 5.34 1.74 -8.55
C GLY A 48 4.52 1.97 -7.28
N ALA A 49 5.12 2.43 -6.20
CA ALA A 49 4.41 2.82 -4.98
C ALA A 49 3.56 4.08 -5.23
N ALA A 50 4.16 5.13 -5.80
CA ALA A 50 3.47 6.40 -6.09
C ALA A 50 2.24 6.21 -7.00
N TYR A 51 2.39 5.49 -8.12
CA TYR A 51 1.29 5.25 -9.06
C TYR A 51 0.14 4.44 -8.43
N ARG A 52 0.48 3.46 -7.59
CA ARG A 52 -0.54 2.64 -6.92
C ARG A 52 -1.23 3.41 -5.80
N PHE A 53 -0.53 4.31 -5.11
CA PHE A 53 -1.14 5.21 -4.15
C PHE A 53 -2.10 6.20 -4.81
N ARG A 54 -1.73 6.74 -5.99
CA ARG A 54 -2.68 7.55 -6.77
C ARG A 54 -3.92 6.74 -7.16
N MET A 55 -3.71 5.53 -7.69
CA MET A 55 -4.81 4.65 -8.11
C MET A 55 -5.76 4.35 -6.95
N LEU A 56 -5.27 3.97 -5.77
CA LEU A 56 -6.14 3.71 -4.62
C LEU A 56 -6.88 4.98 -4.14
N SER A 57 -6.23 6.15 -4.21
CA SER A 57 -6.89 7.43 -3.86
C SER A 57 -8.06 7.74 -4.79
N GLU A 58 -7.92 7.46 -6.08
CA GLU A 58 -9.00 7.62 -7.06
C GLU A 58 -10.16 6.67 -6.75
N GLN A 59 -9.86 5.41 -6.41
CA GLN A 59 -10.88 4.41 -6.06
C GLN A 59 -11.58 4.67 -4.72
N ASP A 60 -10.86 5.19 -3.72
CA ASP A 60 -11.45 5.69 -2.48
C ASP A 60 -12.51 6.75 -2.78
N HIS A 61 -12.17 7.74 -3.62
CA HIS A 61 -13.12 8.76 -4.02
C HIS A 61 -14.33 8.19 -4.78
N MET A 62 -14.10 7.27 -5.72
CA MET A 62 -15.17 6.63 -6.50
C MET A 62 -16.12 5.82 -5.61
N PHE A 63 -15.58 5.01 -4.70
CA PHE A 63 -16.37 4.21 -3.77
C PHE A 63 -17.17 5.10 -2.81
N THR A 64 -16.53 6.05 -2.13
CA THR A 64 -17.19 6.96 -1.19
C THR A 64 -18.30 7.76 -1.87
N THR A 65 -18.06 8.24 -3.09
CA THR A 65 -19.07 8.99 -3.87
C THR A 65 -20.26 8.10 -4.23
N SER A 66 -20.01 6.90 -4.76
CA SER A 66 -21.09 5.95 -5.09
C SER A 66 -21.88 5.56 -3.84
N PHE A 67 -21.20 5.23 -2.74
CA PHE A 67 -21.87 4.83 -1.49
C PHE A 67 -22.73 5.97 -0.91
N ASN A 68 -22.28 7.22 -0.99
CA ASN A 68 -23.08 8.36 -0.56
C ASN A 68 -24.31 8.61 -1.46
N ASN A 69 -24.20 8.33 -2.76
CA ASN A 69 -25.26 8.60 -3.72
C ASN A 69 -26.36 7.54 -3.72
N VAL A 70 -25.98 6.26 -3.69
CA VAL A 70 -26.91 5.12 -3.88
C VAL A 70 -26.89 4.11 -2.72
N GLY A 71 -26.11 4.36 -1.67
CA GLY A 71 -26.00 3.49 -0.50
C GLY A 71 -25.25 2.18 -0.79
N GLY A 72 -25.25 1.28 0.19
CA GLY A 72 -24.54 -0.02 0.09
C GLY A 72 -25.37 -1.18 -0.49
N GLY A 73 -26.66 -0.95 -0.79
CA GLY A 73 -27.54 -1.89 -1.50
C GLY A 73 -28.09 -1.30 -2.81
N PRO A 74 -27.23 -0.88 -3.75
CA PRO A 74 -27.66 -0.17 -4.95
C PRO A 74 -28.15 -1.11 -6.07
N PRO A 75 -28.69 -0.58 -7.19
CA PRO A 75 -28.93 -1.35 -8.41
C PRO A 75 -27.68 -2.07 -8.93
N ILE A 76 -27.87 -3.06 -9.80
CA ILE A 76 -26.80 -4.00 -10.21
C ILE A 76 -25.56 -3.33 -10.84
N ASP A 77 -25.77 -2.29 -11.66
CA ASP A 77 -24.66 -1.60 -12.33
C ASP A 77 -23.85 -0.75 -11.34
N ASP A 78 -24.54 -0.06 -10.44
CA ASP A 78 -23.89 0.68 -9.34
C ASP A 78 -23.17 -0.27 -8.37
N TYR A 79 -23.77 -1.43 -8.09
CA TYR A 79 -23.14 -2.48 -7.29
C TYR A 79 -21.84 -2.94 -7.92
N TYR A 80 -21.84 -3.20 -9.23
CA TYR A 80 -20.63 -3.57 -9.98
C TYR A 80 -19.54 -2.48 -9.91
N GLN A 81 -19.92 -1.20 -9.98
CA GLN A 81 -18.97 -0.09 -9.85
C GLN A 81 -18.37 -0.01 -8.43
N GLN A 82 -19.18 -0.23 -7.39
CA GLN A 82 -18.69 -0.27 -6.01
C GLN A 82 -17.73 -1.44 -5.78
N GLU A 83 -18.06 -2.64 -6.27
CA GLU A 83 -17.19 -3.82 -6.16
C GLU A 83 -15.88 -3.65 -6.94
N THR A 84 -15.95 -3.04 -8.13
CA THR A 84 -14.75 -2.70 -8.91
C THR A 84 -13.87 -1.72 -8.16
N SER A 85 -14.48 -0.68 -7.56
CA SER A 85 -13.75 0.31 -6.76
C SER A 85 -13.06 -0.33 -5.56
N LEU A 86 -13.77 -1.19 -4.82
CA LEU A 86 -13.21 -1.94 -3.69
C LEU A 86 -12.09 -2.89 -4.13
N PHE A 87 -12.29 -3.64 -5.21
CA PHE A 87 -11.28 -4.55 -5.77
C PHE A 87 -9.99 -3.79 -6.08
N VAL A 88 -10.09 -2.74 -6.91
CA VAL A 88 -8.91 -1.96 -7.32
C VAL A 88 -8.29 -1.25 -6.12
N PHE A 89 -9.09 -0.73 -5.18
CA PHE A 89 -8.58 -0.08 -3.95
C PHE A 89 -7.67 -1.02 -3.14
N PHE A 90 -8.14 -2.23 -2.81
CA PHE A 90 -7.37 -3.17 -1.98
C PHE A 90 -6.15 -3.73 -2.69
N ILE A 91 -6.27 -4.00 -4.00
CA ILE A 91 -5.14 -4.47 -4.82
C ILE A 91 -4.08 -3.38 -4.93
N ALA A 92 -4.48 -2.15 -5.25
CA ALA A 92 -3.60 -1.01 -5.39
C ALA A 92 -2.84 -0.72 -4.08
N GLY A 93 -3.54 -0.66 -2.95
CA GLY A 93 -2.88 -0.30 -1.69
C GLY A 93 -1.92 -1.34 -1.15
N LEU A 94 -2.23 -2.65 -1.25
CA LEU A 94 -1.24 -3.67 -0.88
C LEU A 94 -0.03 -3.62 -1.83
N SER A 95 -0.26 -3.55 -3.14
CA SER A 95 0.84 -3.49 -4.10
C SER A 95 1.64 -2.19 -4.04
N CYS A 96 1.07 -1.10 -3.49
CA CYS A 96 1.81 0.11 -3.16
C CYS A 96 2.91 -0.19 -2.13
N LEU A 97 2.56 -0.89 -1.05
CA LEU A 97 3.52 -1.34 -0.04
C LEU A 97 4.54 -2.30 -0.66
N GLU A 98 4.09 -3.34 -1.38
CA GLU A 98 5.00 -4.30 -2.02
C GLU A 98 6.03 -3.62 -2.93
N SER A 99 5.62 -2.58 -3.67
CA SER A 99 6.51 -1.79 -4.53
C SER A 99 7.54 -0.98 -3.73
N PHE A 100 7.13 -0.42 -2.58
CA PHE A 100 8.05 0.25 -1.66
C PHE A 100 9.08 -0.74 -1.09
N PHE A 101 8.63 -1.91 -0.62
CA PHE A 101 9.53 -2.96 -0.11
C PHE A 101 10.47 -3.49 -1.19
N PHE A 102 10.02 -3.58 -2.45
CA PHE A 102 10.86 -3.88 -3.59
C PHE A 102 11.94 -2.82 -3.80
N ALA A 103 11.59 -1.54 -3.74
CA ALA A 103 12.58 -0.46 -3.82
C ALA A 103 13.61 -0.54 -2.69
N MET A 104 13.19 -0.86 -1.46
CA MET A 104 14.11 -1.02 -0.32
C MET A 104 15.05 -2.21 -0.52
N HIS A 105 14.56 -3.33 -1.06
CA HIS A 105 15.40 -4.48 -1.42
C HIS A 105 16.43 -4.10 -2.49
N ALA A 106 16.01 -3.40 -3.54
CA ALA A 106 16.88 -2.95 -4.62
C ALA A 106 17.92 -1.92 -4.14
N MET A 107 17.56 -1.03 -3.22
CA MET A 107 18.49 -0.11 -2.59
C MET A 107 19.49 -0.86 -1.70
N ALA A 108 19.02 -1.80 -0.88
CA ALA A 108 19.87 -2.56 0.03
C ALA A 108 20.91 -3.44 -0.69
N SER A 109 20.63 -3.89 -1.93
CA SER A 109 21.58 -4.64 -2.75
C SER A 109 22.81 -3.86 -3.14
N TYR A 110 22.73 -2.53 -3.18
CA TYR A 110 23.91 -1.69 -3.39
C TYR A 110 24.88 -1.80 -2.21
N TYR A 111 24.38 -1.87 -0.98
CA TYR A 111 25.22 -1.94 0.23
C TYR A 111 25.62 -3.36 0.63
N LYS A 112 24.73 -4.34 0.39
CA LYS A 112 24.84 -5.75 0.83
C LYS A 112 24.37 -6.71 -0.27
N PRO A 113 25.04 -6.75 -1.44
CA PRO A 113 24.62 -7.57 -2.58
C PRO A 113 24.56 -9.07 -2.27
N GLU A 114 25.35 -9.54 -1.30
CA GLU A 114 25.38 -10.94 -0.88
C GLU A 114 24.11 -11.41 -0.14
N VAL A 115 23.27 -10.46 0.31
CA VAL A 115 21.99 -10.74 0.98
C VAL A 115 20.80 -10.27 0.18
N PHE A 116 20.93 -9.14 -0.51
CA PHE A 116 19.89 -8.59 -1.35
C PHE A 116 20.27 -8.79 -2.80
N GLY A 117 19.95 -9.96 -3.34
CA GLY A 117 20.27 -10.27 -4.72
C GLY A 117 19.29 -9.65 -5.71
N LEU A 118 19.78 -9.32 -6.91
CA LEU A 118 19.02 -8.70 -8.00
C LEU A 118 18.79 -9.63 -9.19
N GLU A 119 19.16 -10.90 -9.08
CA GLU A 119 18.87 -11.89 -10.13
C GLU A 119 17.37 -12.11 -10.26
N GLU A 120 16.90 -12.44 -11.47
CA GLU A 120 15.46 -12.53 -11.76
C GLU A 120 14.71 -13.48 -10.83
N ASN A 121 15.31 -14.63 -10.52
CA ASN A 121 14.75 -15.61 -9.58
C ASN A 121 14.66 -15.06 -8.14
N GLN A 122 15.54 -14.15 -7.74
CA GLN A 122 15.51 -13.50 -6.43
C GLN A 122 14.48 -12.37 -6.40
N LEU A 123 14.40 -11.57 -7.47
CA LEU A 123 13.43 -10.48 -7.60
C LEU A 123 11.98 -10.97 -7.54
N ARG A 124 11.67 -12.13 -8.14
CA ARG A 124 10.33 -12.75 -8.06
C ARG A 124 9.91 -13.15 -6.65
N ASN A 125 10.86 -13.27 -5.73
CA ASN A 125 10.64 -13.70 -4.35
C ASN A 125 10.65 -12.54 -3.34
N VAL A 126 10.74 -11.30 -3.81
CA VAL A 126 10.73 -10.10 -2.96
C VAL A 126 9.33 -9.91 -2.40
N LYS A 127 9.16 -10.25 -1.11
CA LYS A 127 7.93 -10.08 -0.34
C LYS A 127 8.20 -9.22 0.90
N PRO A 128 7.27 -8.39 1.37
CA PRO A 128 7.51 -7.48 2.51
C PRO A 128 8.13 -8.16 3.74
N LYS A 129 7.50 -9.24 4.25
CA LYS A 129 8.02 -10.01 5.40
C LYS A 129 9.43 -10.60 5.16
N ALA A 130 9.75 -11.01 3.93
CA ALA A 130 11.08 -11.52 3.59
C ALA A 130 12.13 -10.42 3.56
N VAL A 131 11.79 -9.25 3.01
CA VAL A 131 12.67 -8.06 3.01
C VAL A 131 12.96 -7.63 4.45
N VAL A 132 11.94 -7.55 5.32
CA VAL A 132 12.14 -7.24 6.76
C VAL A 132 13.11 -8.21 7.41
N LYS A 133 13.00 -9.51 7.13
CA LYS A 133 13.92 -10.52 7.68
C LYS A 133 15.37 -10.24 7.27
N CYS A 134 15.61 -9.87 6.01
CA CYS A 134 16.94 -9.49 5.54
C CYS A 134 17.44 -8.20 6.20
N PHE A 135 16.59 -7.17 6.32
CA PHE A 135 16.90 -5.91 7.00
C PHE A 135 17.21 -6.11 8.48
N LYS A 136 16.43 -6.91 9.22
CA LYS A 136 16.72 -7.28 10.61
C LYS A 136 18.10 -7.94 10.77
N LYS A 137 18.53 -8.74 9.80
CA LYS A 137 19.85 -9.38 9.83
C LYS A 137 21.00 -8.40 9.62
N LYS A 138 20.80 -7.37 8.78
CA LYS A 138 21.88 -6.45 8.34
C LYS A 138 21.90 -5.12 9.08
N TRP A 139 20.74 -4.61 9.46
CA TRP A 139 20.57 -3.32 10.12
C TRP A 139 19.50 -3.38 11.24
N PRO A 140 19.62 -4.28 12.23
CA PRO A 140 18.57 -4.55 13.23
C PRO A 140 18.09 -3.31 14.00
N GLY A 141 18.98 -2.36 14.28
CA GLY A 141 18.67 -1.14 15.03
C GLY A 141 18.30 0.07 14.18
N SER A 142 18.25 -0.07 12.86
CA SER A 142 17.91 1.09 12.00
C SER A 142 16.42 1.43 12.09
N ASN A 143 16.11 2.73 12.11
CA ASN A 143 14.72 3.22 12.12
C ASN A 143 13.90 2.63 10.97
N LEU A 144 14.49 2.47 9.79
CA LEU A 144 13.84 1.85 8.64
C LEU A 144 13.45 0.39 8.92
N THR A 145 14.36 -0.40 9.50
CA THR A 145 14.07 -1.80 9.86
C THR A 145 12.96 -1.90 10.90
N LEU A 146 12.97 -1.02 11.90
CA LEU A 146 11.94 -0.97 12.94
C LEU A 146 10.57 -0.59 12.36
N ALA A 147 10.52 0.45 11.52
CA ALA A 147 9.28 0.89 10.86
C ALA A 147 8.70 -0.18 9.92
N MET A 148 9.55 -0.78 9.06
CA MET A 148 9.12 -1.86 8.17
C MET A 148 8.63 -3.07 8.96
N ASN A 149 9.29 -3.41 10.07
CA ASN A 149 8.85 -4.51 10.93
C ASN A 149 7.50 -4.22 11.58
N LYS A 150 7.35 -3.04 12.19
CA LYS A 150 6.10 -2.63 12.83
C LYS A 150 4.92 -2.71 11.85
N LEU A 151 5.14 -2.28 10.60
CA LEU A 151 4.11 -2.38 9.56
C LEU A 151 3.73 -3.82 9.25
N VAL A 152 4.69 -4.71 8.97
CA VAL A 152 4.36 -6.09 8.53
C VAL A 152 3.81 -6.98 9.64
N GLU A 153 3.96 -6.57 10.90
CA GLU A 153 3.39 -7.22 12.09
C GLU A 153 2.06 -6.57 12.52
N SER A 154 1.57 -5.57 11.79
CA SER A 154 0.30 -4.90 12.11
C SER A 154 -0.90 -5.73 11.64
N ASN A 155 -1.99 -5.68 12.42
CA ASN A 155 -3.25 -6.33 12.07
C ASN A 155 -3.82 -5.77 10.76
N GLU A 156 -3.65 -4.47 10.53
CA GLU A 156 -4.09 -3.82 9.30
C GLU A 156 -3.34 -4.36 8.09
N PHE A 157 -2.03 -4.58 8.17
CA PHE A 157 -1.29 -5.18 7.05
C PHE A 157 -1.79 -6.59 6.73
N ASP A 158 -2.02 -7.42 7.75
CA ASP A 158 -2.61 -8.75 7.56
C ASP A 158 -4.06 -8.66 7.02
N GLU A 159 -4.82 -7.61 7.38
CA GLU A 159 -6.14 -7.32 6.79
C GLU A 159 -6.05 -7.06 5.29
N TRP A 160 -5.15 -6.17 4.87
CA TRP A 160 -4.92 -5.88 3.44
C TRP A 160 -4.50 -7.14 2.66
N GLN A 161 -3.62 -7.98 3.24
CA GLN A 161 -3.22 -9.24 2.62
C GLN A 161 -4.40 -10.20 2.45
N THR A 162 -5.23 -10.32 3.50
CA THR A 162 -6.39 -11.19 3.51
C THR A 162 -7.41 -10.75 2.48
N LEU A 163 -7.79 -9.46 2.47
CA LEU A 163 -8.74 -8.91 1.50
C LEU A 163 -8.25 -9.05 0.07
N ARG A 164 -6.98 -8.73 -0.21
CA ARG A 164 -6.39 -8.95 -1.53
C ARG A 164 -6.50 -10.40 -1.97
N ASN A 165 -6.24 -11.36 -1.08
CA ASN A 165 -6.32 -12.78 -1.41
C ASN A 165 -7.76 -13.23 -1.65
N ILE A 166 -8.72 -12.77 -0.85
CA ILE A 166 -10.14 -13.04 -1.10
C ILE A 166 -10.53 -12.47 -2.46
N LEU A 167 -10.30 -11.17 -2.69
CA LEU A 167 -10.72 -10.46 -3.90
C LEU A 167 -10.07 -10.99 -5.17
N SER A 168 -8.80 -11.44 -5.10
CA SER A 168 -8.07 -11.97 -6.26
C SER A 168 -8.46 -13.41 -6.62
N HIS A 169 -8.88 -14.22 -5.64
CA HIS A 169 -9.11 -15.66 -5.84
C HIS A 169 -10.57 -16.08 -5.73
N ARG A 170 -11.40 -15.28 -5.07
CA ARG A 170 -12.82 -15.54 -4.85
C ARG A 170 -13.60 -14.43 -5.54
N VAL A 171 -14.60 -14.82 -6.32
CA VAL A 171 -15.59 -13.92 -6.93
C VAL A 171 -16.20 -13.01 -5.84
N VAL A 172 -16.70 -11.84 -6.26
CA VAL A 172 -17.46 -10.84 -5.48
C VAL A 172 -17.88 -11.32 -4.08
N ILE A 173 -17.36 -10.66 -3.05
CA ILE A 173 -17.68 -11.00 -1.66
C ILE A 173 -19.16 -10.69 -1.41
N PRO A 174 -19.95 -11.63 -0.88
CA PRO A 174 -21.37 -11.39 -0.61
C PRO A 174 -21.59 -10.23 0.35
N ARG A 175 -22.63 -9.44 0.11
CA ARG A 175 -23.09 -8.40 1.02
C ARG A 175 -24.38 -8.84 1.72
N GLN A 176 -24.37 -8.81 3.05
CA GLN A 176 -25.60 -8.89 3.84
C GLN A 176 -26.14 -7.47 4.04
N ILE A 177 -27.33 -7.22 3.51
CA ILE A 177 -28.01 -5.92 3.62
C ILE A 177 -29.16 -6.08 4.60
N THR A 178 -29.08 -5.35 5.72
CA THR A 178 -30.15 -5.28 6.71
C THR A 178 -30.84 -3.92 6.60
N ILE A 179 -32.13 -3.94 6.29
CA ILE A 179 -32.95 -2.74 6.13
C ILE A 179 -33.61 -2.41 7.46
N ASN A 180 -33.23 -1.29 8.09
CA ASN A 180 -33.91 -0.80 9.29
C ASN A 180 -34.96 0.25 8.89
N VAL A 181 -36.21 -0.18 8.77
CA VAL A 181 -37.35 0.65 8.35
C VAL A 181 -37.58 1.83 9.31
N ARG A 182 -37.22 1.71 10.59
CA ARG A 182 -37.43 2.75 11.60
C ARG A 182 -36.38 3.85 11.56
N GLU A 183 -35.13 3.49 11.25
CA GLU A 183 -33.99 4.42 11.24
C GLU A 183 -33.68 4.95 9.84
N GLN A 184 -34.40 4.48 8.82
CA GLN A 184 -34.11 4.75 7.40
C GLN A 184 -32.63 4.52 7.07
N SER A 185 -32.01 3.55 7.73
CA SER A 185 -30.61 3.20 7.60
C SER A 185 -30.48 1.79 7.05
N ASN A 186 -29.50 1.61 6.17
CA ASN A 186 -29.12 0.30 5.67
C ASN A 186 -27.79 -0.08 6.32
N ASN A 187 -27.78 -1.18 7.07
CA ASN A 187 -26.54 -1.77 7.53
C ASN A 187 -26.07 -2.77 6.47
N VAL A 188 -24.88 -2.56 5.93
CA VAL A 188 -24.31 -3.40 4.87
C VAL A 188 -23.04 -4.03 5.38
N ILE A 189 -23.02 -5.35 5.39
CA ILE A 189 -21.91 -6.14 5.90
C ILE A 189 -21.31 -6.92 4.73
N TRP A 190 -20.01 -6.75 4.52
CA TRP A 190 -19.20 -7.59 3.64
C TRP A 190 -18.84 -8.88 4.37
N GLN A 191 -19.31 -10.01 3.86
CA GLN A 191 -19.16 -11.31 4.52
C GLN A 191 -17.75 -11.90 4.30
N THR A 192 -16.76 -11.30 4.94
CA THR A 192 -15.35 -11.66 4.84
C THR A 192 -14.95 -12.78 5.80
N GLY A 193 -15.80 -13.17 6.74
CA GLY A 193 -15.55 -14.27 7.70
C GLY A 193 -15.27 -15.63 7.06
N MET A 194 -15.56 -15.80 5.76
CA MET A 194 -15.12 -16.96 4.98
C MET A 194 -13.60 -17.08 4.83
N ALA A 195 -12.82 -16.05 5.18
CA ALA A 195 -11.36 -16.08 5.20
C ALA A 195 -10.78 -16.70 6.47
N GLY A 196 -11.57 -16.79 7.53
CA GLY A 196 -11.17 -17.33 8.83
C GLY A 196 -12.02 -16.71 9.95
N PRO A 197 -12.34 -17.46 11.01
CA PRO A 197 -13.13 -16.96 12.14
C PRO A 197 -12.51 -15.74 12.83
N GLU A 198 -11.19 -15.57 12.70
CA GLU A 198 -10.41 -14.46 13.26
C GLU A 198 -10.51 -13.14 12.47
N PHE A 199 -10.90 -13.19 11.19
CA PHE A 199 -10.92 -12.00 10.33
C PHE A 199 -12.21 -11.18 10.49
N GLY A 200 -13.31 -11.86 10.80
CA GLY A 200 -14.63 -11.25 10.95
C GLY A 200 -15.19 -10.69 9.64
N ASP A 201 -16.36 -10.06 9.76
CA ASP A 201 -17.03 -9.37 8.67
C ASP A 201 -16.78 -7.86 8.73
N ILE A 202 -16.77 -7.21 7.56
CA ILE A 202 -16.50 -5.76 7.45
C ILE A 202 -17.81 -5.01 7.25
N GLN A 203 -18.09 -4.03 8.10
CA GLN A 203 -19.17 -3.09 7.83
C GLN A 203 -18.77 -2.13 6.69
N LEU A 204 -19.55 -2.14 5.61
CA LEU A 204 -19.39 -1.21 4.50
C LEU A 204 -20.13 0.09 4.79
N ASN A 205 -19.41 1.20 4.66
CA ASN A 205 -19.92 2.55 4.76
C ASN A 205 -19.02 3.51 3.95
N GLN A 206 -19.39 4.78 3.89
CA GLN A 206 -18.66 5.82 3.17
C GLN A 206 -17.21 6.05 3.67
N LEU A 207 -16.86 5.54 4.85
CA LEU A 207 -15.53 5.65 5.45
C LEU A 207 -14.67 4.39 5.24
N THR A 208 -15.23 3.30 4.68
CA THR A 208 -14.54 2.01 4.56
C THR A 208 -13.18 2.13 3.87
N THR A 209 -13.12 2.84 2.74
CA THR A 209 -11.87 3.08 2.00
C THR A 209 -11.07 4.22 2.59
N THR A 210 -11.73 5.28 3.08
CA THR A 210 -11.05 6.50 3.54
C THR A 210 -10.20 6.25 4.79
N THR A 211 -10.68 5.47 5.76
CA THR A 211 -9.91 5.12 6.97
C THR A 211 -8.68 4.29 6.63
N ARG A 212 -8.82 3.35 5.69
CA ARG A 212 -7.73 2.47 5.23
C ARG A 212 -6.70 3.19 4.39
N ARG A 213 -7.15 4.13 3.54
CA ARG A 213 -6.26 5.04 2.82
C ARG A 213 -5.45 5.88 3.80
N LYS A 214 -6.12 6.47 4.80
CA LYS A 214 -5.44 7.26 5.82
C LYS A 214 -4.38 6.44 6.54
N TRP A 215 -4.71 5.22 6.97
CA TRP A 215 -3.74 4.33 7.59
C TRP A 215 -2.52 4.09 6.68
N LEU A 216 -2.76 3.79 5.40
CA LEU A 216 -1.68 3.55 4.43
C LEU A 216 -0.81 4.80 4.19
N ALA A 217 -1.43 5.98 4.12
CA ALA A 217 -0.73 7.26 4.00
C ALA A 217 0.18 7.49 5.23
N ASP A 218 -0.35 7.28 6.43
CA ASP A 218 0.40 7.42 7.69
C ASP A 218 1.58 6.42 7.74
N GLN A 219 1.38 5.18 7.27
CA GLN A 219 2.46 4.18 7.18
C GLN A 219 3.55 4.58 6.18
N LEU A 220 3.17 5.05 4.98
CA LEU A 220 4.12 5.50 3.97
C LEU A 220 4.93 6.70 4.47
N MET A 221 4.30 7.63 5.19
CA MET A 221 5.00 8.76 5.79
C MET A 221 6.05 8.31 6.81
N GLU A 222 5.72 7.37 7.70
CA GLU A 222 6.67 6.79 8.67
C GLU A 222 7.83 6.07 7.95
N LEU A 223 7.53 5.29 6.91
CA LEU A 223 8.52 4.56 6.11
C LEU A 223 9.46 5.50 5.35
N VAL A 224 8.94 6.52 4.68
CA VAL A 224 9.73 7.47 3.88
C VAL A 224 10.63 8.32 4.77
N LYS A 225 10.12 8.76 5.93
CA LYS A 225 10.94 9.45 6.93
C LYS A 225 12.08 8.55 7.43
N SER A 226 11.77 7.30 7.75
CA SER A 226 12.76 6.33 8.22
C SER A 226 13.78 5.95 7.14
N PHE A 227 13.35 5.89 5.89
CA PHE A 227 14.20 5.68 4.71
C PHE A 227 15.17 6.85 4.51
N SER A 228 14.68 8.09 4.58
CA SER A 228 15.51 9.29 4.49
C SER A 228 16.63 9.31 5.55
N LEU A 229 16.28 8.98 6.80
CA LEU A 229 17.25 8.87 7.89
C LEU A 229 18.24 7.73 7.67
N PHE A 230 17.77 6.59 7.17
CA PHE A 230 18.63 5.44 6.88
C PHE A 230 19.71 5.80 5.87
N ILE A 231 19.34 6.45 4.76
CA ILE A 231 20.28 6.84 3.70
C ILE A 231 21.33 7.83 4.20
N ASN A 232 20.92 8.87 4.94
CA ASN A 232 21.86 9.83 5.49
C ASN A 232 22.89 9.19 6.44
N ASN A 233 22.51 8.11 7.14
CA ASN A 233 23.42 7.37 8.02
C ASN A 233 24.34 6.40 7.28
N GLN A 234 24.08 6.10 5.99
CA GLN A 234 24.99 5.29 5.16
C GLN A 234 25.97 6.14 4.35
N SER A 235 25.76 7.47 4.25
CA SER A 235 26.62 8.42 3.55
C SER A 235 27.81 8.93 4.40
N VAL A 236 28.00 8.39 5.60
CA VAL A 236 29.11 8.66 6.53
C VAL A 236 30.01 7.43 6.59
#